data_AF-A0A0K6IL40-F1
#
_entry.id   AF-A0A0K6IL40-F1
#
_cell.length_a   1.000
_cell.length_b   1.000
_cell.length_c   1.000
_cell.angle_alpha   90.00
_cell.angle_beta   90.00
_cell.angle_gamma   90.00
#
_symmetry.space_group_name_H-M   'P 1'
#
loop_
_entity.id
_entity.type
_entity.pdbx_description
1 polymer ?
#
loop_
_entity_poly.entity_id
_entity_poly.type
_entity_poly.pdbx_seq_one_letter_code
_entity_poly.pdbx_strand_id
1 'polypeptide(L)'
;MSVTSLKLNPDLVGRVSQNTVTVREFNELRSEGLIGEQSGALQETNSRNSYDDPIVQQEKLRFWSERTNTQWWAMMEDGAVGQQAAAYLAQMTTEKRQTAADYLASFHDLSNALQADLSDVSGSADLDQLLDNVAAGRSPTLNADGSNVEFAEQIEQFWQSHQTEISDVETQYNNLKAFPQHLSEWLDSKQIERSAEVDAMVEKHRYSGLNGLREHSDALLGSFRFNIRDDEGAQMMVPGELGSISQKDNFSMFDSLVFSFPVHEDYTKRAIQMALMMGDAGAMKNALATGMMQQEQQSQLAKYSNIYGTLSANIQGQMQGIEPSISLQEILDNLAAGKDPAMLPGDSLHPDADKIRDVTAKFAGLINAVQTQQQQFESAPKTVKEWLAEGKNSQMLDQMVYNQFSLEPWESGSNSRMFRDSASAPGLNFFIHQGEEYQQKIIDEAVERRDRLEKELFRYTGGDSALDLETVLHNFRFNLPLGLMKNGEIHDASYSLKAFIEDNMDDIANHIDWSWVLGEQENLTMIDYSQWMGYDRAEKIAEPVVDWLLESFRKKLV
;
A
#
# COMPACT_ATOMS: atom_id res chain seq x y z
N MET A 1 10.65 -21.82 -29.59
CA MET A 1 10.75 -22.49 -28.29
C MET A 1 9.69 -21.87 -27.40
N SER A 2 8.73 -22.67 -26.94
CA SER A 2 7.69 -22.24 -26.02
C SER A 2 8.36 -21.79 -24.72
N VAL A 3 8.26 -20.50 -24.40
CA VAL A 3 8.67 -19.95 -23.10
C VAL A 3 7.61 -20.42 -22.11
N THR A 4 7.69 -21.69 -21.71
CA THR A 4 6.98 -22.18 -20.53
C THR A 4 7.50 -21.35 -19.38
N SER A 5 6.62 -20.53 -18.81
CA SER A 5 6.88 -19.73 -17.63
C SER A 5 7.73 -20.52 -16.64
N LEU A 6 8.97 -20.09 -16.41
CA LEU A 6 9.58 -20.28 -15.11
C LEU A 6 8.71 -19.43 -14.19
N LYS A 7 7.64 -20.05 -13.67
CA LYS A 7 6.93 -19.58 -12.49
C LYS A 7 8.03 -19.27 -11.50
N LEU A 8 8.28 -17.98 -11.22
CA LEU A 8 8.99 -17.58 -10.00
C LEU A 8 8.32 -18.39 -8.91
N ASN A 9 9.01 -19.41 -8.40
CA ASN A 9 8.38 -20.42 -7.57
C ASN A 9 7.72 -19.67 -6.40
N PRO A 10 6.37 -19.57 -6.36
CA PRO A 10 5.69 -18.90 -5.27
C PRO A 10 5.86 -19.71 -3.98
N ASP A 11 6.37 -20.95 -4.10
CA ASP A 11 6.38 -21.98 -3.09
C ASP A 11 7.60 -22.00 -2.18
N LEU A 12 8.25 -20.86 -1.94
CA LEU A 12 8.86 -20.66 -0.61
C LEU A 12 7.75 -20.15 0.33
N VAL A 13 6.74 -21.00 0.49
CA VAL A 13 5.75 -20.89 1.54
C VAL A 13 6.47 -21.21 2.84
N GLY A 14 6.76 -20.19 3.64
CA GLY A 14 7.08 -20.38 5.04
C GLY A 14 5.85 -21.01 5.70
N ARG A 15 5.97 -22.29 6.07
CA ARG A 15 4.91 -23.00 6.80
C ARG A 15 5.11 -22.72 8.28
N VAL A 16 4.37 -21.77 8.83
CA VAL A 16 4.43 -21.42 10.25
C VAL A 16 3.02 -21.58 10.84
N SER A 17 2.84 -22.47 11.82
CA SER A 17 1.55 -22.63 12.52
C SER A 17 1.30 -21.41 13.42
N GLN A 18 0.08 -20.91 13.56
CA GLN A 18 -0.09 -19.55 14.08
C GLN A 18 0.06 -19.35 15.59
N ASN A 19 0.64 -18.17 15.87
CA ASN A 19 0.45 -17.34 17.04
C ASN A 19 0.10 -15.92 16.54
N THR A 20 -0.87 -15.20 17.14
CA THR A 20 -1.32 -13.87 16.69
C THR A 20 -0.18 -12.84 16.58
N VAL A 21 0.88 -13.04 17.36
CA VAL A 21 2.10 -12.20 17.39
C VAL A 21 2.89 -12.31 16.08
N THR A 22 3.06 -13.51 15.51
CA THR A 22 3.82 -13.71 14.26
C THR A 22 3.16 -13.05 13.04
N VAL A 23 1.82 -12.96 13.03
CA VAL A 23 1.09 -12.27 11.95
C VAL A 23 1.24 -10.77 12.05
N ARG A 24 1.29 -10.23 13.28
CA ARG A 24 1.55 -8.82 13.51
C ARG A 24 2.94 -8.46 13.01
N GLU A 25 3.95 -9.22 13.40
CA GLU A 25 5.33 -9.05 12.94
C GLU A 25 5.43 -9.13 11.41
N PHE A 26 4.79 -10.12 10.79
CA PHE A 26 4.75 -10.20 9.32
C PHE A 26 4.15 -8.95 8.64
N ASN A 27 3.09 -8.38 9.22
CA ASN A 27 2.48 -7.16 8.72
C ASN A 27 3.37 -5.93 8.97
N GLU A 28 4.12 -5.92 10.06
CA GLU A 28 5.11 -4.91 10.39
C GLU A 28 6.26 -4.91 9.37
N LEU A 29 6.90 -6.05 9.12
CA LEU A 29 7.92 -6.20 8.07
C LEU A 29 7.44 -5.71 6.70
N ARG A 30 6.17 -5.93 6.37
CA ARG A 30 5.55 -5.43 5.13
C ARG A 30 5.42 -3.92 5.15
N SER A 31 5.00 -3.34 6.28
CA SER A 31 4.87 -1.90 6.46
C SER A 31 6.21 -1.16 6.45
N GLU A 32 7.27 -1.80 6.95
CA GLU A 32 8.65 -1.31 6.90
C GLU A 32 9.29 -1.47 5.51
N GLY A 33 8.64 -2.19 4.59
CA GLY A 33 9.16 -2.49 3.25
C GLY A 33 10.29 -3.54 3.24
N LEU A 34 10.47 -4.27 4.34
CA LEU A 34 11.46 -5.35 4.44
C LEU A 34 11.03 -6.59 3.67
N ILE A 35 9.73 -6.81 3.50
CA ILE A 35 9.17 -7.83 2.61
C ILE A 35 8.34 -7.20 1.50
N GLY A 36 7.92 -8.01 0.52
CA GLY A 36 7.17 -7.51 -0.64
C GLY A 36 5.83 -6.89 -0.25
N GLU A 37 5.44 -5.82 -0.94
CA GLU A 37 4.29 -4.97 -0.62
C GLU A 37 2.93 -5.68 -0.75
N GLN A 38 2.89 -6.81 -1.45
CA GLN A 38 1.70 -7.64 -1.63
C GLN A 38 1.81 -8.97 -0.86
N SER A 39 2.72 -9.04 0.10
CA SER A 39 2.85 -10.20 0.98
C SER A 39 1.60 -10.34 1.86
N GLY A 40 1.16 -11.58 2.09
CA GLY A 40 -0.08 -11.89 2.81
C GLY A 40 -0.04 -13.24 3.51
N ALA A 41 -0.92 -13.41 4.50
CA ALA A 41 -1.18 -14.69 5.13
C ALA A 41 -2.41 -15.34 4.47
N LEU A 42 -2.28 -16.59 4.02
CA LEU A 42 -3.36 -17.38 3.45
C LEU A 42 -3.82 -18.42 4.46
N GLN A 43 -5.09 -18.40 4.87
CA GLN A 43 -5.70 -19.50 5.61
C GLN A 43 -5.95 -20.69 4.67
N GLU A 44 -5.17 -21.75 4.82
CA GLU A 44 -5.45 -23.04 4.21
C GLU A 44 -6.11 -23.94 5.25
N THR A 45 -7.38 -24.26 5.01
CA THR A 45 -8.07 -25.29 5.79
C THR A 45 -7.77 -26.63 5.13
N ASN A 46 -6.98 -27.48 5.78
CA ASN A 46 -6.79 -28.83 5.25
C ASN A 46 -8.13 -29.57 5.23
N SER A 47 -8.48 -30.11 4.06
CA SER A 47 -9.67 -30.95 3.89
C SER A 47 -9.60 -32.12 4.87
N ARG A 48 -10.66 -32.32 5.67
CA ARG A 48 -10.78 -33.45 6.59
C ARG A 48 -10.68 -34.77 5.81
N ASN A 49 -9.77 -35.64 6.21
CA ASN A 49 -9.76 -37.04 5.76
C ASN A 49 -10.74 -37.91 6.57
N SER A 50 -11.13 -37.46 7.77
CA SER A 50 -12.06 -38.13 8.69
C SER A 50 -12.83 -37.12 9.56
N TYR A 51 -13.99 -37.52 10.09
CA TYR A 51 -14.79 -36.72 11.03
C TYR A 51 -14.11 -36.56 12.40
N ASP A 52 -13.18 -37.47 12.74
CA ASP A 52 -12.41 -37.47 13.98
C ASP A 52 -11.13 -36.63 13.90
N ASP A 53 -10.74 -36.17 12.70
CA ASP A 53 -9.57 -35.32 12.53
C ASP A 53 -9.91 -33.87 12.91
N PRO A 54 -9.10 -33.23 13.78
CA PRO A 54 -9.25 -31.82 14.05
C PRO A 54 -9.12 -31.04 12.74
N ILE A 55 -9.94 -30.00 12.56
CA ILE A 55 -9.73 -29.06 11.46
C ILE A 55 -8.40 -28.38 11.75
N VAL A 56 -7.36 -28.74 11.00
CA VAL A 56 -6.08 -28.05 11.09
C VAL A 56 -6.16 -26.87 10.12
N GLN A 57 -6.48 -25.71 10.67
CA GLN A 57 -6.26 -24.44 9.97
C GLN A 57 -4.75 -24.20 9.95
N GLN A 58 -4.16 -24.16 8.76
CA GLN A 58 -2.76 -23.79 8.56
C GLN A 58 -2.71 -22.49 7.81
N GLU A 59 -2.15 -21.45 8.42
CA GLU A 59 -1.91 -20.21 7.72
C GLU A 59 -0.54 -20.25 7.05
N LYS A 60 -0.50 -20.00 5.74
CA LYS A 60 0.69 -19.95 4.91
C LYS A 60 1.10 -18.49 4.73
N LEU A 61 2.33 -18.14 5.11
CA LEU A 61 2.89 -16.82 4.81
C LEU A 61 3.39 -16.79 3.36
N ARG A 62 2.93 -15.82 2.59
CA ARG A 62 3.29 -15.62 1.18
C ARG A 62 4.05 -14.32 1.02
N PHE A 63 5.27 -14.39 0.49
CA PHE A 63 6.07 -13.21 0.14
C PHE A 63 5.85 -12.84 -1.32
N TRP A 64 5.17 -11.72 -1.60
CA TRP A 64 4.90 -11.25 -2.96
C TRP A 64 5.25 -9.77 -3.13
N SER A 65 5.94 -9.45 -4.23
CA SER A 65 6.24 -8.08 -4.66
C SER A 65 5.92 -7.96 -6.14
N GLU A 66 4.90 -7.16 -6.44
CA GLU A 66 4.50 -6.78 -7.79
C GLU A 66 5.59 -5.90 -8.40
N ARG A 67 6.29 -5.10 -7.58
CA ARG A 67 7.47 -4.32 -7.97
C ARG A 67 8.56 -5.20 -8.58
N THR A 68 9.02 -6.19 -7.84
CA THR A 68 10.08 -7.09 -8.30
C THR A 68 9.65 -7.90 -9.52
N ASN A 69 8.40 -8.34 -9.53
CA ASN A 69 7.82 -9.08 -10.65
C ASN A 69 7.76 -8.23 -11.94
N THR A 70 7.32 -6.97 -11.84
CA THR A 70 7.32 -6.03 -12.97
C THR A 70 8.72 -5.75 -13.48
N GLN A 71 9.68 -5.55 -12.57
CA GLN A 71 11.08 -5.37 -12.95
C GLN A 71 11.62 -6.60 -13.70
N TRP A 72 11.29 -7.81 -13.22
CA TRP A 72 11.66 -9.06 -13.86
C TRP A 72 11.12 -9.16 -15.29
N TRP A 73 9.84 -8.84 -15.52
CA TRP A 73 9.25 -8.86 -16.85
C TRP A 73 9.85 -7.80 -17.79
N ALA A 74 10.12 -6.60 -17.27
CA ALA A 74 10.76 -5.55 -18.05
C ALA A 74 12.15 -6.00 -18.55
N MET A 75 12.92 -6.68 -17.70
CA MET A 75 14.20 -7.28 -18.08
C MET A 75 14.03 -8.46 -19.06
N MET A 76 13.09 -9.37 -18.81
CA MET A 76 12.86 -10.55 -19.66
C MET A 76 12.52 -10.21 -21.11
N GLU A 77 11.84 -9.09 -21.33
CA GLU A 77 11.46 -8.61 -22.66
C GLU A 77 12.57 -7.83 -23.38
N ASP A 78 13.62 -7.41 -22.66
CA ASP A 78 14.73 -6.63 -23.19
C ASP A 78 15.90 -7.52 -23.69
N GLY A 79 15.54 -8.58 -24.42
CA GLY A 79 16.48 -9.47 -25.10
C GLY A 79 17.28 -10.41 -24.20
N ALA A 80 18.35 -11.01 -24.75
CA ALA A 80 19.11 -12.07 -24.08
C ALA A 80 19.86 -11.57 -22.83
N VAL A 81 20.43 -10.37 -22.89
CA VAL A 81 21.10 -9.72 -21.74
C VAL A 81 20.07 -9.41 -20.64
N GLY A 82 18.87 -8.98 -21.04
CA GLY A 82 17.73 -8.80 -20.15
C GLY A 82 17.31 -10.08 -19.42
N GLN A 83 17.22 -11.20 -20.13
CA GLN A 83 16.93 -12.51 -19.52
C GLN A 83 17.99 -12.93 -18.50
N GLN A 84 19.27 -12.63 -18.74
CA GLN A 84 20.34 -12.87 -17.78
C GLN A 84 20.20 -12.00 -16.53
N ALA A 85 19.92 -10.70 -16.69
CA ALA A 85 19.65 -9.79 -15.57
C ALA A 85 18.43 -10.24 -14.75
N ALA A 86 17.36 -10.66 -15.43
CA ALA A 86 16.16 -11.20 -14.79
C ALA A 86 16.44 -12.48 -13.98
N ALA A 87 17.36 -13.33 -14.43
CA ALA A 87 17.79 -14.52 -13.68
C ALA A 87 18.51 -14.15 -12.37
N TYR A 88 19.35 -13.12 -12.37
CA TYR A 88 19.96 -12.62 -11.13
C TYR A 88 18.92 -11.97 -10.21
N LEU A 89 17.96 -11.22 -10.75
CA LEU A 89 16.86 -10.66 -9.97
C LEU A 89 16.07 -11.77 -9.24
N ALA A 90 15.82 -12.90 -9.93
CA ALA A 90 15.15 -14.05 -9.33
C ALA A 90 15.97 -14.67 -8.18
N GLN A 91 17.29 -14.74 -8.30
CA GLN A 91 18.17 -15.23 -7.23
C GLN A 91 18.16 -14.31 -6.01
N MET A 92 18.38 -13.01 -6.23
CA MET A 92 18.31 -11.99 -5.17
C MET A 92 16.97 -12.06 -4.43
N THR A 93 15.86 -12.15 -5.17
CA THR A 93 14.51 -12.23 -4.61
C THR A 93 14.30 -13.50 -3.78
N THR A 94 14.82 -14.62 -4.27
CA THR A 94 14.75 -15.90 -3.55
C THR A 94 15.52 -15.82 -2.24
N GLU A 95 16.72 -15.25 -2.25
CA GLU A 95 17.53 -15.05 -1.05
C GLU A 95 16.82 -14.15 -0.04
N LYS A 96 16.30 -12.99 -0.48
CA LYS A 96 15.55 -12.07 0.40
C LYS A 96 14.36 -12.76 1.07
N ARG A 97 13.60 -13.55 0.30
CA ARG A 97 12.47 -14.33 0.82
C ARG A 97 12.90 -15.37 1.83
N GLN A 98 14.01 -16.07 1.58
CA GLN A 98 14.55 -17.05 2.52
C GLN A 98 14.98 -16.38 3.83
N THR A 99 15.71 -15.25 3.76
CA THR A 99 16.10 -14.49 4.95
C THR A 99 14.87 -14.06 5.77
N ALA A 100 13.78 -13.66 5.11
CA ALA A 100 12.56 -13.26 5.79
C ALA A 100 11.82 -14.44 6.43
N ALA A 101 11.78 -15.57 5.72
CA ALA A 101 11.19 -16.81 6.22
C ALA A 101 11.96 -17.35 7.44
N ASP A 102 13.30 -17.31 7.40
CA ASP A 102 14.16 -17.76 8.50
C ASP A 102 13.95 -16.87 9.74
N TYR A 103 13.94 -15.55 9.56
CA TYR A 103 13.62 -14.60 10.63
C TYR A 103 12.26 -14.87 11.28
N LEU A 104 11.21 -14.97 10.47
CA LEU A 104 9.85 -15.18 10.97
C LEU A 104 9.69 -16.54 11.66
N ALA A 105 10.41 -17.57 11.22
CA ALA A 105 10.44 -18.86 11.89
C ALA A 105 11.11 -18.76 13.27
N SER A 106 12.29 -18.14 13.37
CA SER A 106 12.97 -17.95 14.66
C SER A 106 12.18 -17.05 15.61
N PHE A 107 11.59 -15.96 15.10
CA PHE A 107 10.69 -15.10 15.87
C PHE A 107 9.47 -15.86 16.39
N HIS A 108 8.85 -16.69 15.54
CA HIS A 108 7.72 -17.51 15.92
C HIS A 108 8.07 -18.51 17.02
N ASP A 109 9.18 -19.24 16.88
CA ASP A 109 9.63 -20.22 17.86
C ASP A 109 9.92 -19.55 19.21
N LEU A 110 10.57 -18.39 19.19
CA LEU A 110 10.86 -17.60 20.40
C LEU A 110 9.58 -17.04 21.04
N SER A 111 8.62 -16.58 20.23
CA SER A 111 7.32 -16.09 20.72
C SER A 111 6.50 -17.22 21.36
N ASN A 112 6.56 -18.44 20.82
CA ASN A 112 5.90 -19.59 21.42
C ASN A 112 6.58 -20.02 22.72
N ALA A 113 7.91 -20.00 22.78
CA ALA A 113 8.66 -20.27 24.00
C ALA A 113 8.28 -19.26 25.10
N LEU A 114 8.23 -17.96 24.76
CA LEU A 114 7.80 -16.91 25.68
C LEU A 114 6.40 -17.17 26.21
N GLN A 115 5.45 -17.51 25.34
CA GLN A 115 4.08 -17.79 25.77
C GLN A 115 3.97 -19.05 26.61
N ALA A 116 4.72 -20.11 26.29
CA ALA A 116 4.76 -21.32 27.09
C ALA A 116 5.26 -21.02 28.52
N ASP A 117 6.29 -20.20 28.66
CA ASP A 117 6.85 -19.81 29.96
C ASP A 117 5.91 -18.90 30.78
N LEU A 118 5.02 -18.16 30.12
CA LEU A 118 4.04 -17.27 30.75
C LEU A 118 2.68 -17.94 31.03
N SER A 119 2.38 -19.08 30.39
CA SER A 119 1.05 -19.70 30.36
C SER A 119 0.48 -20.21 31.70
N ASP A 120 1.26 -20.21 32.78
CA ASP A 120 0.78 -20.47 34.15
C ASP A 120 0.17 -19.22 34.84
N VAL A 121 0.19 -18.06 34.17
CA VAL A 121 -0.27 -16.79 34.73
C VAL A 121 -1.15 -16.07 33.71
N SER A 122 -2.31 -15.55 34.13
CA SER A 122 -3.25 -14.89 33.22
C SER A 122 -2.71 -13.54 32.72
N GLY A 123 -2.12 -13.53 31.53
CA GLY A 123 -1.72 -12.35 30.75
C GLY A 123 -0.81 -12.74 29.57
N SER A 124 -0.58 -11.83 28.62
CA SER A 124 0.25 -12.08 27.42
C SER A 124 1.33 -11.02 27.29
N ALA A 125 2.61 -11.42 27.30
CA ALA A 125 3.70 -10.53 26.87
C ALA A 125 3.87 -10.62 25.35
N ASP A 126 4.19 -9.49 24.73
CA ASP A 126 4.44 -9.38 23.29
C ASP A 126 5.94 -9.35 23.03
N LEU A 127 6.48 -10.38 22.37
CA LEU A 127 7.92 -10.51 22.12
C LEU A 127 8.48 -9.30 21.35
N ASP A 128 7.70 -8.80 20.40
CA ASP A 128 8.07 -7.65 19.57
C ASP A 128 8.31 -6.40 20.42
N GLN A 129 7.37 -6.07 21.31
CA GLN A 129 7.50 -4.98 22.27
C GLN A 129 8.76 -5.11 23.16
N LEU A 130 9.12 -6.33 23.56
CA LEU A 130 10.31 -6.57 24.38
C LEU A 130 11.60 -6.32 23.57
N LEU A 131 11.66 -6.77 22.31
CA LEU A 131 12.77 -6.52 21.40
C LEU A 131 12.93 -5.02 21.12
N ASP A 132 11.83 -4.29 20.93
CA ASP A 132 11.80 -2.83 20.76
C ASP A 132 12.32 -2.06 21.97
N ASN A 133 12.06 -2.57 23.17
CA ASN A 133 12.61 -1.98 24.40
C ASN A 133 14.13 -2.08 24.41
N VAL A 134 14.67 -3.26 24.09
CA VAL A 134 16.11 -3.52 24.04
C VAL A 134 16.79 -2.74 22.91
N ALA A 135 16.18 -2.68 21.73
CA ALA A 135 16.67 -1.90 20.60
C ALA A 135 16.80 -0.40 20.94
N ALA A 136 15.89 0.12 21.77
CA ALA A 136 15.93 1.49 22.30
C ALA A 136 16.87 1.67 23.52
N GLY A 137 17.65 0.65 23.89
CA GLY A 137 18.59 0.68 25.01
C GLY A 137 17.93 0.60 26.40
N ARG A 138 16.66 0.18 26.47
CA ARG A 138 15.92 -0.05 27.72
C ARG A 138 16.03 -1.53 28.13
N SER A 139 15.70 -1.83 29.39
CA SER A 139 15.48 -3.23 29.79
C SER A 139 14.27 -3.79 29.02
N PRO A 140 14.28 -5.08 28.63
CA PRO A 140 13.11 -5.69 27.98
C PRO A 140 11.84 -5.52 28.83
N THR A 141 12.00 -5.42 30.15
CA THR A 141 10.90 -5.33 31.11
C THR A 141 10.35 -3.92 31.35
N LEU A 142 10.83 -2.90 30.62
CA LEU A 142 10.42 -1.50 30.79
C LEU A 142 9.67 -0.94 29.59
N ASN A 143 8.41 -0.54 29.78
CA ASN A 143 7.62 0.20 28.80
C ASN A 143 8.23 1.57 28.47
N ALA A 144 7.74 2.19 27.37
CA ALA A 144 8.17 3.52 26.93
C ALA A 144 7.90 4.66 27.91
N ASP A 145 6.91 4.50 28.78
CA ASP A 145 6.59 5.45 29.85
C ASP A 145 7.41 5.21 31.14
N GLY A 146 8.29 4.20 31.16
CA GLY A 146 9.11 3.82 32.31
C GLY A 146 8.40 2.92 33.32
N SER A 147 7.18 2.48 33.04
CA SER A 147 6.51 1.43 33.82
C SER A 147 7.08 0.04 33.50
N ASN A 148 6.95 -0.92 34.42
CA ASN A 148 7.32 -2.31 34.14
C ASN A 148 6.24 -2.99 33.30
N VAL A 149 6.65 -3.85 32.37
CA VAL A 149 5.75 -4.79 31.66
C VAL A 149 5.16 -5.80 32.64
N GLU A 150 4.00 -6.38 32.30
CA GLU A 150 3.47 -7.51 33.04
C GLU A 150 4.47 -8.68 33.03
N PHE A 151 4.60 -9.41 34.14
CA PHE A 151 5.52 -10.56 34.28
C PHE A 151 7.02 -10.23 34.14
N ALA A 152 7.44 -9.01 34.50
CA ALA A 152 8.82 -8.56 34.41
C ALA A 152 9.87 -9.57 34.97
N GLU A 153 9.60 -10.24 36.10
CA GLU A 153 10.55 -11.21 36.66
C GLU A 153 10.67 -12.48 35.81
N GLN A 154 9.55 -13.01 35.32
CA GLN A 154 9.55 -14.18 34.42
C GLN A 154 10.16 -13.84 33.06
N ILE A 155 9.86 -12.65 32.53
CA ILE A 155 10.45 -12.15 31.29
C ILE A 155 11.95 -11.98 31.43
N GLU A 156 12.45 -11.43 32.54
CA GLU A 156 13.89 -11.29 32.77
C GLU A 156 14.58 -12.67 32.84
N GLN A 157 13.95 -13.67 33.45
CA GLN A 157 14.46 -15.04 33.48
C GLN A 157 14.48 -15.68 32.09
N PHE A 158 13.37 -15.56 31.35
CA PHE A 158 13.26 -15.99 29.96
C PHE A 158 14.34 -15.34 29.08
N TRP A 159 14.55 -14.03 29.24
CA TRP A 159 15.52 -13.26 28.47
C TRP A 159 16.95 -13.76 28.71
N GLN A 160 17.26 -14.15 29.95
CA GLN A 160 18.55 -14.72 30.30
C GLN A 160 18.72 -16.16 29.78
N SER A 161 17.66 -16.97 29.79
CA SER A 161 17.73 -18.36 29.31
C SER A 161 17.76 -18.49 27.78
N HIS A 162 17.18 -17.52 27.06
CA HIS A 162 17.08 -17.51 25.59
C HIS A 162 17.95 -16.46 24.92
N GLN A 163 19.04 -16.01 25.57
CA GLN A 163 19.89 -14.93 25.06
C GLN A 163 20.48 -15.24 23.67
N THR A 164 20.75 -16.52 23.37
CA THR A 164 21.31 -16.90 22.07
C THR A 164 20.26 -16.77 20.97
N GLU A 165 19.06 -17.31 21.21
CA GLU A 165 17.93 -17.26 20.29
C GLU A 165 17.47 -15.81 20.05
N ILE A 166 17.47 -14.97 21.09
CA ILE A 166 17.20 -13.53 20.98
C ILE A 166 18.25 -12.86 20.08
N SER A 167 19.54 -13.12 20.33
CA SER A 167 20.62 -12.58 19.51
C SER A 167 20.56 -13.05 18.05
N ASP A 168 20.11 -14.28 17.81
CA ASP A 168 19.92 -14.82 16.46
C ASP A 168 18.77 -14.12 15.74
N VAL A 169 17.62 -13.92 16.41
CA VAL A 169 16.47 -13.17 15.89
C VAL A 169 16.86 -11.72 15.56
N GLU A 170 17.58 -11.03 16.47
CA GLU A 170 18.09 -9.67 16.22
C GLU A 170 19.06 -9.62 15.04
N THR A 171 19.94 -10.62 14.91
CA THR A 171 20.89 -10.70 13.80
C THR A 171 20.16 -10.92 12.47
N GLN A 172 19.18 -11.82 12.43
CA GLN A 172 18.37 -12.09 11.24
C GLN A 172 17.53 -10.86 10.82
N TYR A 173 16.96 -10.14 11.78
CA TYR A 173 16.26 -8.88 11.51
C TYR A 173 17.19 -7.80 10.95
N ASN A 174 18.39 -7.66 11.51
CA ASN A 174 19.41 -6.75 10.98
C ASN A 174 19.87 -7.16 9.57
N ASN A 175 19.97 -8.46 9.28
CA ASN A 175 20.27 -8.96 7.94
C ASN A 175 19.15 -8.61 6.95
N LEU A 176 17.88 -8.61 7.36
CA LEU A 176 16.77 -8.14 6.53
C LEU A 176 16.86 -6.64 6.26
N LYS A 177 17.16 -5.83 7.28
CA LYS A 177 17.34 -4.38 7.15
C LYS A 177 18.52 -4.01 6.25
N ALA A 178 19.62 -4.77 6.35
CA ALA A 178 20.82 -4.57 5.56
C ALA A 178 20.78 -5.25 4.19
N PHE A 179 19.70 -5.98 3.86
CA PHE A 179 19.59 -6.68 2.59
C PHE A 179 19.64 -5.66 1.43
N PRO A 180 20.46 -5.88 0.39
CA PRO A 180 20.59 -4.96 -0.73
C PRO A 180 19.23 -4.53 -1.32
N GLN A 181 19.05 -3.23 -1.57
CA GLN A 181 17.79 -2.70 -2.09
C GLN A 181 17.70 -2.88 -3.61
N HIS A 182 18.84 -2.81 -4.29
CA HIS A 182 18.94 -2.93 -5.73
C HIS A 182 19.74 -4.16 -6.16
N LEU A 183 19.47 -4.64 -7.37
CA LEU A 183 20.11 -5.83 -7.92
C LEU A 183 21.62 -5.63 -8.12
N SER A 184 22.07 -4.45 -8.52
CA SER A 184 23.50 -4.10 -8.62
C SER A 184 24.21 -4.25 -7.28
N GLU A 185 23.66 -3.66 -6.22
CA GLU A 185 24.20 -3.78 -4.86
C GLU A 185 24.30 -5.24 -4.41
N TRP A 186 23.28 -6.05 -4.72
CA TRP A 186 23.32 -7.48 -4.44
C TRP A 186 24.43 -8.18 -5.22
N LEU A 187 24.54 -7.93 -6.53
CA LEU A 187 25.59 -8.50 -7.38
C LEU A 187 27.00 -8.13 -6.89
N ASP A 188 27.19 -6.89 -6.44
CA ASP A 188 28.45 -6.39 -5.89
C ASP A 188 28.78 -7.03 -4.54
N SER A 189 27.79 -7.13 -3.63
CA SER A 189 27.97 -7.79 -2.34
C SER A 189 28.35 -9.27 -2.49
N LYS A 190 27.89 -9.91 -3.56
CA LYS A 190 28.20 -11.31 -3.92
C LYS A 190 29.46 -11.46 -4.76
N GLN A 191 30.10 -10.36 -5.16
CA GLN A 191 31.28 -10.35 -6.03
C GLN A 191 31.04 -11.12 -7.35
N ILE A 192 29.84 -10.99 -7.91
CA ILE A 192 29.48 -11.67 -9.16
C ILE A 192 30.09 -10.90 -10.33
N GLU A 193 31.07 -11.52 -11.00
CA GLU A 193 31.60 -11.03 -12.29
C GLU A 193 30.52 -11.07 -13.36
N ARG A 194 30.39 -9.96 -14.10
CA ARG A 194 29.36 -9.77 -15.13
C ARG A 194 29.86 -8.83 -16.21
N SER A 195 29.26 -8.90 -17.40
CA SER A 195 29.62 -8.00 -18.49
C SER A 195 29.05 -6.60 -18.26
N ALA A 196 29.71 -5.59 -18.83
CA ALA A 196 29.21 -4.21 -18.81
C ALA A 196 27.80 -4.08 -19.41
N GLU A 197 27.42 -4.96 -20.35
CA GLU A 197 26.08 -5.01 -20.93
C GLU A 197 25.02 -5.45 -19.90
N VAL A 198 25.35 -6.44 -19.05
CA VAL A 198 24.47 -6.88 -17.96
C VAL A 198 24.34 -5.77 -16.91
N ASP A 199 25.43 -5.09 -16.56
CA ASP A 199 25.37 -3.93 -15.64
C ASP A 199 24.47 -2.81 -16.16
N ALA A 200 24.64 -2.43 -17.42
CA ALA A 200 23.80 -1.43 -18.05
C ALA A 200 22.31 -1.84 -18.06
N MET A 201 22.03 -3.13 -18.28
CA MET A 201 20.68 -3.68 -18.27
C MET A 201 20.03 -3.65 -16.88
N VAL A 202 20.77 -4.08 -15.85
CA VAL A 202 20.33 -4.05 -14.45
C VAL A 202 19.94 -2.63 -14.04
N GLU A 203 20.79 -1.66 -14.36
CA GLU A 203 20.59 -0.27 -13.95
C GLU A 203 19.55 0.47 -14.78
N LYS A 204 19.44 0.18 -16.09
CA LYS A 204 18.34 0.67 -16.95
C LYS A 204 16.98 0.35 -16.35
N HIS A 205 16.87 -0.82 -15.71
CA HIS A 205 15.65 -1.33 -15.09
C HIS A 205 15.62 -1.23 -13.55
N ARG A 206 16.56 -0.50 -12.92
CA ARG A 206 16.67 -0.34 -11.46
C ARG A 206 15.34 0.04 -10.79
N TYR A 207 14.59 0.91 -11.48
CA TYR A 207 13.34 1.50 -10.99
C TYR A 207 12.10 1.01 -11.72
N SER A 208 12.22 0.01 -12.61
CA SER A 208 11.09 -0.42 -13.45
C SER A 208 9.90 -0.95 -12.67
N GLY A 209 10.08 -1.32 -11.40
CA GLY A 209 9.01 -1.80 -10.53
C GLY A 209 8.51 -0.82 -9.48
N LEU A 210 8.94 0.44 -9.43
CA LEU A 210 8.69 1.33 -8.27
C LEU A 210 7.21 1.56 -7.89
N ASN A 211 6.24 1.18 -8.73
CA ASN A 211 4.80 1.22 -8.44
C ASN A 211 4.05 -0.09 -8.69
N GLY A 212 4.78 -1.20 -8.78
CA GLY A 212 4.19 -2.53 -8.82
C GLY A 212 3.54 -2.91 -10.14
N LEU A 213 2.69 -2.08 -10.72
CA LEU A 213 1.70 -2.53 -11.68
C LEU A 213 2.12 -2.19 -13.11
N ARG A 214 2.76 -3.16 -13.77
CA ARG A 214 2.70 -3.27 -15.23
C ARG A 214 1.36 -3.90 -15.59
N GLU A 215 0.74 -3.45 -16.69
CA GLU A 215 -0.45 -4.12 -17.26
C GLU A 215 -0.23 -5.63 -17.23
N HIS A 216 -1.12 -6.34 -16.52
CA HIS A 216 -0.93 -7.75 -16.27
C HIS A 216 -0.89 -8.50 -17.61
N SER A 217 0.28 -8.99 -18.01
CA SER A 217 0.37 -9.92 -19.13
C SER A 217 -0.48 -11.15 -18.81
N ASP A 218 -1.02 -11.84 -19.82
CA ASP A 218 -1.80 -13.07 -19.60
C ASP A 218 -1.01 -14.14 -18.80
N ALA A 219 0.32 -14.04 -18.77
CA ALA A 219 1.20 -14.87 -17.96
C ALA A 219 1.15 -14.53 -16.45
N LEU A 220 0.86 -13.27 -16.07
CA LEU A 220 0.66 -12.84 -14.69
C LEU A 220 -0.63 -13.40 -14.09
N LEU A 221 -1.66 -13.60 -14.90
CA LEU A 221 -2.92 -14.26 -14.51
C LEU A 221 -2.68 -15.66 -13.90
N GLY A 222 -1.73 -16.42 -14.45
CA GLY A 222 -1.39 -17.76 -13.94
C GLY A 222 -0.71 -17.77 -12.56
N SER A 223 -0.04 -16.67 -12.18
CA SER A 223 0.57 -16.48 -10.86
C SER A 223 -0.42 -15.88 -9.84
N PHE A 224 -1.36 -15.06 -10.33
CA PHE A 224 -2.49 -14.54 -9.57
C PHE A 224 -3.53 -15.62 -9.24
N ARG A 225 -3.67 -16.66 -10.08
CA ARG A 225 -4.54 -17.82 -9.83
C ARG A 225 -4.21 -18.56 -8.52
N PHE A 226 -2.97 -18.51 -8.04
CA PHE A 226 -2.61 -19.05 -6.72
C PHE A 226 -3.16 -18.22 -5.55
N ASN A 227 -3.66 -17.00 -5.78
CA ASN A 227 -4.24 -16.14 -4.74
C ASN A 227 -5.74 -16.36 -4.53
N ILE A 228 -6.42 -17.01 -5.47
CA ILE A 228 -7.87 -17.17 -5.43
C ILE A 228 -8.13 -18.64 -5.74
N ARG A 229 -7.95 -19.48 -4.71
CA ARG A 229 -8.34 -20.90 -4.64
C ARG A 229 -8.20 -21.65 -5.98
N ASP A 230 -7.15 -22.47 -6.06
CA ASP A 230 -7.13 -23.67 -6.90
C ASP A 230 -8.42 -24.45 -6.60
N ASP A 231 -9.45 -24.20 -7.40
CA ASP A 231 -10.44 -25.12 -7.92
C ASP A 231 -11.45 -24.29 -8.73
N GLU A 232 -11.94 -24.86 -9.83
CA GLU A 232 -12.72 -24.26 -10.93
C GLU A 232 -14.09 -23.66 -10.55
N GLY A 233 -14.27 -23.25 -9.30
CA GLY A 233 -15.44 -22.58 -8.77
C GLY A 233 -15.05 -21.40 -7.88
N ALA A 234 -14.42 -20.37 -8.45
CA ALA A 234 -14.61 -19.01 -7.92
C ALA A 234 -16.09 -18.67 -8.16
N GLN A 235 -16.97 -19.18 -7.29
CA GLN A 235 -18.39 -18.87 -7.32
C GLN A 235 -18.50 -17.35 -7.14
N MET A 236 -19.08 -16.68 -8.13
CA MET A 236 -19.47 -15.28 -8.03
C MET A 236 -20.31 -15.13 -6.76
N MET A 237 -19.74 -14.51 -5.72
CA MET A 237 -20.48 -14.23 -4.50
C MET A 237 -21.50 -13.14 -4.80
N VAL A 238 -22.77 -13.42 -4.51
CA VAL A 238 -23.86 -12.48 -4.78
C VAL A 238 -23.87 -11.41 -3.69
N PRO A 239 -24.15 -10.12 -4.00
CA PRO A 239 -24.06 -9.04 -3.02
C PRO A 239 -24.80 -9.26 -1.68
N GLY A 240 -25.87 -10.05 -1.68
CA GLY A 240 -26.62 -10.41 -0.46
C GLY A 240 -25.89 -11.34 0.52
N GLU A 241 -24.82 -12.03 0.10
CA GLU A 241 -24.06 -12.97 0.95
C GLU A 241 -22.84 -12.31 1.63
N LEU A 242 -22.45 -11.11 1.18
CA LEU A 242 -21.30 -10.33 1.67
C LEU A 242 -21.42 -9.93 3.15
N GLY A 243 -22.64 -9.67 3.62
CA GLY A 243 -22.89 -9.30 5.03
C GLY A 243 -22.46 -10.39 6.01
N SER A 244 -22.52 -11.66 5.61
CA SER A 244 -22.21 -12.80 6.49
C SER A 244 -20.72 -13.13 6.61
N ILE A 245 -19.91 -12.74 5.61
CA ILE A 245 -18.47 -13.04 5.54
C ILE A 245 -17.67 -12.05 6.41
N SER A 246 -18.09 -10.78 6.44
CA SER A 246 -17.45 -9.73 7.27
C SER A 246 -17.44 -10.05 8.76
N GLN A 247 -18.38 -10.89 9.24
CA GLN A 247 -18.52 -11.24 10.65
C GLN A 247 -17.78 -12.52 11.05
N LYS A 248 -17.33 -13.35 10.09
CA LYS A 248 -16.79 -14.69 10.41
C LYS A 248 -15.27 -14.80 10.30
N ASP A 249 -14.63 -14.12 9.36
CA ASP A 249 -13.25 -14.46 8.97
C ASP A 249 -12.25 -13.29 9.00
N ASN A 250 -12.50 -12.21 9.76
CA ASN A 250 -11.65 -11.00 9.78
C ASN A 250 -11.35 -10.39 8.39
N PHE A 251 -12.10 -10.78 7.36
CA PHE A 251 -11.99 -10.26 6.00
C PHE A 251 -12.70 -8.91 5.92
N SER A 252 -12.04 -7.89 5.36
CA SER A 252 -12.73 -6.63 5.09
C SER A 252 -13.78 -6.86 3.99
N MET A 253 -14.93 -6.17 4.09
CA MET A 253 -15.97 -6.28 3.07
C MET A 253 -15.47 -5.81 1.68
N PHE A 254 -14.50 -4.90 1.68
CA PHE A 254 -13.79 -4.49 0.47
C PHE A 254 -13.08 -5.68 -0.17
N ASP A 255 -12.33 -6.46 0.60
CA ASP A 255 -11.68 -7.68 0.11
C ASP A 255 -12.71 -8.65 -0.48
N SER A 256 -13.82 -8.93 0.21
CA SER A 256 -14.87 -9.85 -0.30
C SER A 256 -15.48 -9.44 -1.65
N LEU A 257 -15.66 -8.14 -1.90
CA LEU A 257 -16.10 -7.61 -3.21
C LEU A 257 -14.97 -7.66 -4.26
N VAL A 258 -13.71 -7.53 -3.85
CA VAL A 258 -12.52 -7.79 -4.70
C VAL A 258 -12.42 -9.28 -5.06
N PHE A 259 -13.23 -10.19 -4.52
CA PHE A 259 -13.25 -11.59 -4.94
C PHE A 259 -14.47 -11.99 -5.79
N SER A 260 -15.52 -11.17 -5.89
CA SER A 260 -16.76 -11.51 -6.62
C SER A 260 -16.74 -11.20 -8.12
N PHE A 261 -15.84 -10.33 -8.60
CA PHE A 261 -15.70 -9.96 -10.01
C PHE A 261 -14.70 -10.85 -10.78
N PRO A 262 -14.84 -10.99 -12.12
CA PRO A 262 -13.94 -11.79 -12.95
C PRO A 262 -12.46 -11.42 -12.79
N VAL A 263 -11.58 -12.42 -12.76
CA VAL A 263 -10.12 -12.29 -12.52
C VAL A 263 -9.35 -11.69 -13.71
N HIS A 264 -10.03 -11.37 -14.81
CA HIS A 264 -9.42 -10.99 -16.08
C HIS A 264 -9.37 -9.47 -16.36
N GLU A 265 -9.77 -8.61 -15.42
CA GLU A 265 -9.83 -7.16 -15.62
C GLU A 265 -8.68 -6.39 -14.93
N ASP A 266 -8.30 -5.24 -15.50
CA ASP A 266 -7.34 -4.29 -14.91
C ASP A 266 -7.73 -3.97 -13.46
N TYR A 267 -6.80 -4.15 -12.52
CA TYR A 267 -7.02 -3.90 -11.09
C TYR A 267 -7.51 -2.48 -10.83
N THR A 268 -7.04 -1.49 -11.59
CA THR A 268 -7.48 -0.10 -11.47
C THR A 268 -8.94 0.04 -11.89
N LYS A 269 -9.33 -0.61 -13.00
CA LYS A 269 -10.74 -0.68 -13.46
C LYS A 269 -11.62 -1.27 -12.37
N ARG A 270 -11.18 -2.38 -11.79
CA ARG A 270 -11.90 -3.08 -10.72
C ARG A 270 -12.05 -2.25 -9.46
N ALA A 271 -10.98 -1.61 -8.99
CA ALA A 271 -11.01 -0.76 -7.81
C ALA A 271 -11.97 0.43 -7.99
N ILE A 272 -11.99 1.04 -9.19
CA ILE A 272 -12.93 2.10 -9.56
C ILE A 272 -14.37 1.57 -9.59
N GLN A 273 -14.63 0.43 -10.24
CA GLN A 273 -15.96 -0.19 -10.27
C GLN A 273 -16.50 -0.43 -8.85
N MET A 274 -15.66 -0.95 -7.96
CA MET A 274 -16.03 -1.22 -6.58
C MET A 274 -16.31 0.04 -5.78
N ALA A 275 -15.45 1.04 -5.89
CA ALA A 275 -15.66 2.33 -5.24
C ALA A 275 -16.97 2.99 -5.71
N LEU A 276 -17.27 2.89 -7.01
CA LEU A 276 -18.56 3.32 -7.56
C LEU A 276 -19.70 2.53 -6.95
N MET A 277 -19.67 1.21 -6.94
CA MET A 277 -20.77 0.40 -6.40
C MET A 277 -21.03 0.66 -4.91
N MET A 278 -19.97 0.87 -4.11
CA MET A 278 -20.09 1.23 -2.70
C MET A 278 -20.55 2.68 -2.49
N GLY A 279 -20.28 3.55 -3.47
CA GLY A 279 -20.39 5.00 -3.29
C GLY A 279 -19.41 5.48 -2.22
N ASP A 280 -18.19 4.95 -2.27
CA ASP A 280 -17.12 5.25 -1.31
C ASP A 280 -16.11 6.21 -1.97
N ALA A 281 -16.15 7.47 -1.55
CA ALA A 281 -15.26 8.52 -2.03
C ALA A 281 -13.80 8.25 -1.66
N GLY A 282 -13.54 7.64 -0.50
CA GLY A 282 -12.20 7.28 -0.03
C GLY A 282 -11.60 6.14 -0.85
N ALA A 283 -12.39 5.11 -1.15
CA ALA A 283 -11.99 4.03 -2.05
C ALA A 283 -11.74 4.55 -3.47
N MET A 284 -12.61 5.43 -3.98
CA MET A 284 -12.45 6.03 -5.31
C MET A 284 -11.18 6.87 -5.37
N LYS A 285 -10.95 7.72 -4.36
CA LYS A 285 -9.74 8.51 -4.21
C LYS A 285 -8.49 7.64 -4.23
N ASN A 286 -8.46 6.54 -3.48
CA ASN A 286 -7.33 5.62 -3.46
C ASN A 286 -7.11 4.95 -4.83
N ALA A 287 -8.19 4.57 -5.53
CA ALA A 287 -8.09 3.98 -6.86
C ALA A 287 -7.52 4.98 -7.89
N LEU A 288 -8.01 6.22 -7.89
CA LEU A 288 -7.48 7.29 -8.75
C LEU A 288 -6.04 7.66 -8.39
N ALA A 289 -5.72 7.75 -7.10
CA ALA A 289 -4.36 8.01 -6.63
C ALA A 289 -3.38 6.93 -7.10
N THR A 290 -3.80 5.66 -7.04
CA THR A 290 -3.01 4.54 -7.56
C THR A 290 -2.67 4.73 -9.04
N GLY A 291 -3.68 5.05 -9.87
CA GLY A 291 -3.47 5.29 -11.29
C GLY A 291 -2.60 6.52 -11.59
N MET A 292 -2.82 7.64 -10.90
CA MET A 292 -2.04 8.87 -11.09
C MET A 292 -0.59 8.74 -10.61
N MET A 293 -0.37 8.09 -9.48
CA MET A 293 0.97 7.82 -8.95
C MET A 293 1.74 6.89 -9.91
N GLN A 294 1.10 5.84 -10.43
CA GLN A 294 1.66 4.99 -11.49
C GLN A 294 2.05 5.80 -12.72
N GLN A 295 1.19 6.70 -13.17
CA GLN A 295 1.47 7.57 -14.30
C GLN A 295 2.70 8.44 -14.10
N GLU A 296 2.79 9.11 -12.94
CA GLU A 296 3.91 9.97 -12.61
C GLU A 296 5.22 9.18 -12.63
N GLN A 297 5.24 8.02 -12.00
CA GLN A 297 6.44 7.18 -11.95
C GLN A 297 6.80 6.56 -13.30
N GLN A 298 5.85 6.11 -14.12
CA GLN A 298 6.17 5.61 -15.47
C GLN A 298 6.77 6.72 -16.34
N SER A 299 6.29 7.96 -16.21
CA SER A 299 6.88 9.11 -16.91
C SER A 299 8.31 9.40 -16.44
N GLN A 300 8.54 9.36 -15.12
CA GLN A 300 9.88 9.50 -14.55
C GLN A 300 10.81 8.36 -14.99
N LEU A 301 10.27 7.14 -15.11
CA LEU A 301 11.03 5.94 -15.48
C LEU A 301 11.46 6.01 -16.94
N ALA A 302 10.56 6.39 -17.83
CA ALA A 302 10.88 6.60 -19.23
C ALA A 302 11.99 7.65 -19.42
N LYS A 303 11.95 8.74 -18.64
CA LYS A 303 13.01 9.76 -18.63
C LYS A 303 14.32 9.18 -18.13
N TYR A 304 14.31 8.51 -16.99
CA TYR A 304 15.48 7.87 -16.41
C TYR A 304 16.13 6.86 -17.36
N SER A 305 15.36 5.87 -17.84
CA SER A 305 15.89 4.81 -18.70
C SER A 305 16.45 5.36 -20.01
N ASN A 306 15.87 6.45 -20.54
CA ASN A 306 16.41 7.12 -21.74
C ASN A 306 17.75 7.84 -21.45
N ILE A 307 17.80 8.66 -20.40
CA ILE A 307 19.03 9.39 -20.03
C ILE A 307 20.13 8.39 -19.65
N TYR A 308 19.81 7.41 -18.81
CA TYR A 308 20.75 6.37 -18.37
C TYR A 308 21.24 5.53 -19.55
N GLY A 309 20.33 5.00 -20.38
CA GLY A 309 20.70 4.18 -21.54
C GLY A 309 21.59 4.94 -22.52
N THR A 310 21.27 6.21 -22.79
CA THR A 310 22.06 7.08 -23.66
C THR A 310 23.44 7.35 -23.06
N LEU A 311 23.52 7.67 -21.77
CA LEU A 311 24.78 7.95 -21.09
C LEU A 311 25.65 6.69 -21.00
N SER A 312 25.07 5.57 -20.59
CA SER A 312 25.75 4.29 -20.46
C SER A 312 26.37 3.85 -21.78
N ALA A 313 25.63 3.90 -22.90
CA ALA A 313 26.17 3.56 -24.21
C ALA A 313 27.34 4.46 -24.63
N ASN A 314 27.25 5.76 -24.35
CA ASN A 314 28.30 6.72 -24.68
C ASN A 314 29.57 6.56 -23.84
N ILE A 315 29.42 6.30 -22.54
CA ILE A 315 30.54 6.03 -21.64
C ILE A 315 31.17 4.69 -21.99
N GLN A 316 30.38 3.62 -22.11
CA GLN A 316 30.89 2.30 -22.49
C GLN A 316 31.66 2.33 -23.81
N GLY A 317 31.16 3.04 -24.83
CA GLY A 317 31.87 3.20 -26.09
C GLY A 317 33.24 3.88 -25.96
N GLN A 318 33.41 4.82 -25.02
CA GLN A 318 34.70 5.49 -24.76
C GLN A 318 35.60 4.71 -23.79
N MET A 319 34.99 3.85 -22.99
CA MET A 319 35.63 3.04 -21.96
C MET A 319 35.97 1.62 -22.43
N GLN A 320 35.76 1.29 -23.70
CA GLN A 320 36.14 -0.01 -24.27
C GLN A 320 37.63 -0.32 -24.03
N GLY A 321 37.90 -1.53 -23.54
CA GLY A 321 39.25 -2.08 -23.34
C GLY A 321 39.98 -1.61 -22.08
N ILE A 322 39.27 -0.97 -21.15
CA ILE A 322 39.79 -0.61 -19.82
C ILE A 322 39.63 -1.81 -18.89
N GLU A 323 40.70 -2.15 -18.16
CA GLU A 323 40.73 -3.24 -17.20
C GLU A 323 41.34 -2.78 -15.85
N PRO A 324 40.68 -3.05 -14.71
CA PRO A 324 39.38 -3.71 -14.56
C PRO A 324 38.21 -2.87 -15.11
N SER A 325 37.15 -3.51 -15.61
CA SER A 325 35.98 -2.78 -16.08
C SER A 325 35.36 -1.92 -14.97
N ILE A 326 34.98 -0.69 -15.30
CA ILE A 326 34.21 0.20 -14.42
C ILE A 326 32.89 0.58 -15.10
N SER A 327 31.79 0.42 -14.39
CA SER A 327 30.44 0.71 -14.83
C SER A 327 30.09 2.20 -14.64
N LEU A 328 29.07 2.67 -15.36
CA LEU A 328 28.52 4.01 -15.12
C LEU A 328 27.99 4.15 -13.69
N GLN A 329 27.41 3.08 -13.13
CA GLN A 329 26.85 3.14 -11.78
C GLN A 329 27.93 3.27 -10.70
N GLU A 330 29.05 2.57 -10.83
CA GLU A 330 30.20 2.77 -9.93
C GLU A 330 30.73 4.21 -9.98
N ILE A 331 30.77 4.82 -11.17
CA ILE A 331 31.11 6.24 -11.32
C ILE A 331 30.08 7.11 -10.58
N LEU A 332 28.78 6.84 -10.74
CA LEU A 332 27.70 7.59 -10.07
C LEU A 332 27.77 7.46 -8.54
N ASP A 333 28.02 6.25 -8.03
CA ASP A 333 28.12 5.95 -6.60
C ASP A 333 29.36 6.61 -5.98
N ASN A 334 30.50 6.55 -6.67
CA ASN A 334 31.70 7.25 -6.24
C ASN A 334 31.46 8.76 -6.14
N LEU A 335 30.85 9.37 -7.16
CA LEU A 335 30.54 10.79 -7.15
C LEU A 335 29.52 11.15 -6.05
N ALA A 336 28.50 10.33 -5.84
CA ALA A 336 27.52 10.52 -4.76
C ALA A 336 28.18 10.42 -3.37
N ALA A 337 29.17 9.56 -3.20
CA ALA A 337 29.97 9.42 -1.98
C ALA A 337 31.08 10.48 -1.83
N GLY A 338 31.22 11.42 -2.77
CA GLY A 338 32.28 12.43 -2.79
C GLY A 338 33.69 11.84 -3.03
N LYS A 339 33.76 10.63 -3.59
CA LYS A 339 34.99 9.93 -3.98
C LYS A 339 35.39 10.26 -5.41
N ASP A 340 36.60 9.82 -5.78
CA ASP A 340 37.07 9.89 -7.16
C ASP A 340 36.22 8.98 -8.07
N PRO A 341 35.74 9.44 -9.25
CA PRO A 341 34.94 8.61 -10.15
C PRO A 341 35.68 7.35 -10.63
N ALA A 342 37.02 7.34 -10.59
CA ALA A 342 37.85 6.21 -10.95
C ALA A 342 38.21 5.29 -9.76
N MET A 343 37.54 5.45 -8.61
CA MET A 343 37.79 4.60 -7.45
C MET A 343 37.17 3.21 -7.68
N LEU A 344 37.96 2.17 -7.45
CA LEU A 344 37.52 0.78 -7.49
C LEU A 344 36.99 0.32 -6.11
N PRO A 345 36.26 -0.80 -6.07
CA PRO A 345 35.94 -1.48 -4.82
C PRO A 345 37.21 -1.70 -3.97
N GLY A 346 37.18 -1.30 -2.70
CA GLY A 346 38.35 -1.36 -1.80
C GLY A 346 39.22 -0.09 -1.76
N ASP A 347 38.71 1.04 -2.26
CA ASP A 347 39.33 2.36 -2.19
C ASP A 347 40.70 2.47 -2.91
N SER A 348 40.91 1.66 -3.94
CA SER A 348 42.07 1.77 -4.84
C SER A 348 41.71 2.53 -6.12
N LEU A 349 42.67 3.26 -6.69
CA LEU A 349 42.44 4.01 -7.91
C LEU A 349 42.62 3.12 -9.15
N HIS A 350 41.73 3.24 -10.12
CA HIS A 350 41.82 2.52 -11.39
C HIS A 350 43.12 2.88 -12.16
N PRO A 351 43.80 1.93 -12.83
CA PRO A 351 45.01 2.19 -13.63
C PRO A 351 44.86 3.30 -14.68
N ASP A 352 43.72 3.32 -15.37
CA ASP A 352 43.31 4.35 -16.33
C ASP A 352 42.48 5.50 -15.73
N ALA A 353 42.75 5.91 -14.48
CA ALA A 353 41.94 6.90 -13.77
C ALA A 353 41.79 8.25 -14.51
N ASP A 354 42.83 8.73 -15.18
CA ASP A 354 42.75 10.00 -15.93
C ASP A 354 41.75 9.90 -17.09
N LYS A 355 41.71 8.76 -17.78
CA LYS A 355 40.72 8.51 -18.84
C LYS A 355 39.30 8.47 -18.28
N ILE A 356 39.10 7.84 -17.12
CA ILE A 356 37.80 7.80 -16.44
C ILE A 356 37.35 9.21 -16.05
N ARG A 357 38.24 10.01 -15.45
CA ARG A 357 37.98 11.40 -15.07
C ARG A 357 37.65 12.27 -16.27
N ASP A 358 38.37 12.14 -17.38
CA ASP A 358 38.13 12.89 -18.61
C ASP A 358 36.76 12.56 -19.22
N VAL A 359 36.40 11.27 -19.27
CA VAL A 359 35.08 10.83 -19.74
C VAL A 359 33.97 11.32 -18.81
N THR A 360 34.19 11.25 -17.49
CA THR A 360 33.26 11.75 -16.47
C THR A 360 33.04 13.25 -16.61
N ALA A 361 34.12 14.03 -16.74
CA ALA A 361 34.06 15.48 -16.93
C ALA A 361 33.35 15.86 -18.24
N LYS A 362 33.59 15.11 -19.32
CA LYS A 362 32.94 15.30 -20.62
C LYS A 362 31.42 15.10 -20.55
N PHE A 363 30.94 14.20 -19.70
CA PHE A 363 29.52 13.89 -19.55
C PHE A 363 28.90 14.42 -18.24
N ALA A 364 29.57 15.32 -17.53
CA ALA A 364 29.15 15.80 -16.20
C ALA A 364 27.70 16.30 -16.16
N GLY A 365 27.22 16.99 -17.21
CA GLY A 365 25.83 17.44 -17.28
C GLY A 365 24.80 16.30 -17.32
N LEU A 366 25.07 15.22 -18.06
CA LEU A 366 24.20 14.05 -18.12
C LEU A 366 24.31 13.20 -16.85
N ILE A 367 25.51 13.09 -16.27
CA ILE A 367 25.74 12.43 -14.98
C ILE A 367 24.91 13.11 -13.88
N ASN A 368 24.98 14.43 -13.77
CA ASN A 368 24.16 15.19 -12.82
C ASN A 368 22.65 14.98 -13.06
N ALA A 369 22.22 14.86 -14.32
CA ALA A 369 20.82 14.59 -14.65
C ALA A 369 20.39 13.19 -14.19
N VAL A 370 21.23 12.17 -14.37
CA VAL A 370 20.97 10.82 -13.85
C VAL A 370 20.91 10.81 -12.33
N GLN A 371 21.88 11.42 -11.65
CA GLN A 371 21.90 11.49 -10.18
C GLN A 371 20.66 12.22 -9.63
N THR A 372 20.27 13.33 -10.27
CA THR A 372 19.04 14.05 -9.89
C THR A 372 17.81 13.15 -10.03
N GLN A 373 17.74 12.35 -11.11
CA GLN A 373 16.61 11.45 -11.34
C GLN A 373 16.61 10.24 -10.38
N GLN A 374 17.78 9.71 -10.03
CA GLN A 374 17.94 8.67 -9.00
C GLN A 374 17.46 9.19 -7.64
N GLN A 375 17.90 10.38 -7.23
CA GLN A 375 17.46 11.02 -6.00
C GLN A 375 15.95 11.29 -6.00
N GLN A 376 15.38 11.74 -7.13
CA GLN A 376 13.93 11.90 -7.26
C GLN A 376 13.19 10.59 -7.03
N PHE A 377 13.66 9.47 -7.58
CA PHE A 377 13.05 8.16 -7.35
C PHE A 377 13.19 7.65 -5.92
N GLU A 378 14.33 7.87 -5.29
CA GLU A 378 14.56 7.48 -3.89
C GLU A 378 13.72 8.30 -2.91
N SER A 379 13.48 9.57 -3.22
CA SER A 379 12.64 10.48 -2.45
C SER A 379 11.15 10.42 -2.81
N ALA A 380 10.79 9.74 -3.91
CA ALA A 380 9.42 9.65 -4.35
C ALA A 380 8.57 8.87 -3.35
N PRO A 381 7.28 9.22 -3.20
CA PRO A 381 6.34 8.40 -2.45
C PRO A 381 6.36 6.94 -2.93
N LYS A 382 6.48 6.01 -1.99
CA LYS A 382 6.51 4.55 -2.23
C LYS A 382 5.13 3.92 -2.14
N THR A 383 4.21 4.60 -1.46
CA THR A 383 2.84 4.14 -1.26
C THR A 383 1.84 5.22 -1.68
N VAL A 384 0.63 4.81 -2.06
CA VAL A 384 -0.48 5.74 -2.30
C VAL A 384 -0.76 6.60 -1.07
N LYS A 385 -0.60 6.03 0.13
CA LYS A 385 -0.74 6.76 1.40
C LYS A 385 0.27 7.90 1.52
N GLU A 386 1.55 7.65 1.24
CA GLU A 386 2.58 8.69 1.22
C GLU A 386 2.31 9.74 0.14
N TRP A 387 1.87 9.31 -1.05
CA TRP A 387 1.58 10.22 -2.15
C TRP A 387 0.39 11.13 -1.85
N LEU A 388 -0.63 10.60 -1.17
CA LEU A 388 -1.78 11.36 -0.67
C LEU A 388 -1.42 12.25 0.52
N ALA A 389 -0.41 11.90 1.32
CA ALA A 389 0.06 12.71 2.45
C ALA A 389 0.66 14.06 2.00
N GLU A 390 1.10 14.18 0.73
CA GLU A 390 1.33 15.47 0.10
C GLU A 390 -0.03 16.19 -0.07
N GLY A 391 -0.45 16.97 0.93
CA GLY A 391 -1.84 17.49 1.06
C GLY A 391 -2.49 18.08 -0.20
N LYS A 392 -1.71 18.66 -1.13
CA LYS A 392 -2.16 19.11 -2.46
C LYS A 392 -2.80 17.98 -3.29
N ASN A 393 -2.26 16.76 -3.23
CA ASN A 393 -2.69 15.60 -4.00
C ASN A 393 -4.02 15.05 -3.44
N SER A 394 -4.12 14.98 -2.11
CA SER A 394 -5.33 14.57 -1.40
C SER A 394 -6.52 15.48 -1.74
N GLN A 395 -6.34 16.81 -1.61
CA GLN A 395 -7.41 17.78 -1.91
C GLN A 395 -7.79 17.80 -3.40
N MET A 396 -6.81 17.71 -4.30
CA MET A 396 -7.07 17.61 -5.73
C MET A 396 -7.96 16.40 -6.05
N LEU A 397 -7.68 15.25 -5.44
CA LEU A 397 -8.47 14.04 -5.67
C LEU A 397 -9.84 14.10 -5.01
N ASP A 398 -9.96 14.65 -3.80
CA ASP A 398 -11.26 14.89 -3.16
C ASP A 398 -12.17 15.72 -4.09
N GLN A 399 -11.61 16.79 -4.67
CA GLN A 399 -12.34 17.62 -5.63
C GLN A 399 -12.64 16.90 -6.95
N MET A 400 -11.71 16.07 -7.45
CA MET A 400 -11.90 15.29 -8.67
C MET A 400 -13.01 14.26 -8.48
N VAL A 401 -13.01 13.54 -7.35
CA VAL A 401 -14.00 12.54 -7.01
C VAL A 401 -15.39 13.16 -6.92
N TYR A 402 -15.50 14.30 -6.24
CA TYR A 402 -16.75 15.06 -6.19
C TYR A 402 -17.20 15.56 -7.57
N ASN A 403 -16.32 16.19 -8.33
CA ASN A 403 -16.70 16.78 -9.63
C ASN A 403 -17.07 15.73 -10.69
N GLN A 404 -16.42 14.57 -10.69
CA GLN A 404 -16.62 13.54 -11.72
C GLN A 404 -17.67 12.50 -11.33
N PHE A 405 -17.77 12.15 -10.05
CA PHE A 405 -18.62 11.06 -9.56
C PHE A 405 -19.69 11.52 -8.57
N SER A 406 -19.66 12.81 -8.18
CA SER A 406 -20.57 13.39 -7.19
C SER A 406 -20.60 12.61 -5.86
N LEU A 407 -19.44 12.08 -5.48
CA LEU A 407 -19.19 11.48 -4.17
C LEU A 407 -18.47 12.52 -3.31
N GLU A 408 -19.05 12.88 -2.17
CA GLU A 408 -18.44 13.83 -1.24
C GLU A 408 -17.39 13.14 -0.37
N PRO A 409 -16.27 13.80 -0.02
CA PRO A 409 -15.16 13.18 0.72
C PRO A 409 -15.54 12.45 2.02
N TRP A 410 -16.56 12.91 2.73
CA TRP A 410 -17.05 12.26 3.96
C TRP A 410 -17.76 10.91 3.73
N GLU A 411 -18.20 10.63 2.50
CA GLU A 411 -18.87 9.39 2.10
C GLU A 411 -17.85 8.25 1.92
N SER A 412 -17.17 7.85 3.00
CA SER A 412 -16.10 6.84 2.97
C SER A 412 -16.21 5.80 4.09
N GLY A 413 -15.73 4.58 3.84
CA GLY A 413 -15.77 3.49 4.81
C GLY A 413 -17.20 3.15 5.23
N SER A 414 -17.48 3.15 6.54
CA SER A 414 -18.83 2.91 7.08
C SER A 414 -19.84 4.00 6.68
N ASN A 415 -19.37 5.19 6.30
CA ASN A 415 -20.22 6.29 5.84
C ASN A 415 -20.44 6.28 4.32
N SER A 416 -19.97 5.27 3.60
CA SER A 416 -20.26 5.12 2.17
C SER A 416 -21.75 4.82 1.93
N ARG A 417 -22.23 5.14 0.72
CA ARG A 417 -23.65 5.05 0.36
C ARG A 417 -24.26 3.65 0.51
N MET A 418 -23.46 2.60 0.26
CA MET A 418 -23.93 1.22 0.36
C MET A 418 -24.03 0.72 1.81
N PHE A 419 -23.19 1.23 2.72
CA PHE A 419 -23.07 0.70 4.09
C PHE A 419 -23.77 1.55 5.14
N ARG A 420 -24.13 2.79 4.82
CA ARG A 420 -25.04 3.57 5.67
C ARG A 420 -26.39 2.88 5.73
N ASP A 421 -26.93 2.78 6.93
CA ASP A 421 -28.15 2.01 7.21
C ASP A 421 -29.29 2.45 6.28
N SER A 422 -29.78 1.53 5.44
CA SER A 422 -30.85 1.77 4.44
C SER A 422 -32.13 2.39 5.02
N ALA A 423 -32.32 2.32 6.34
CA ALA A 423 -33.44 2.95 7.05
C ALA A 423 -33.39 4.50 7.04
N SER A 424 -32.24 5.13 6.76
CA SER A 424 -32.08 6.58 6.83
C SER A 424 -32.34 7.34 5.53
N ALA A 425 -32.25 6.71 4.35
CA ALA A 425 -32.40 7.41 3.07
C ALA A 425 -32.83 6.49 1.92
N PRO A 426 -34.12 6.10 1.86
CA PRO A 426 -34.65 5.23 0.79
C PRO A 426 -34.76 5.94 -0.59
N GLY A 427 -34.16 7.13 -0.73
CA GLY A 427 -34.21 7.98 -1.92
C GLY A 427 -35.49 8.82 -2.02
N LEU A 428 -35.44 9.88 -2.84
CA LEU A 428 -36.57 10.79 -3.05
C LEU A 428 -37.81 10.05 -3.56
N ASN A 429 -37.62 9.09 -4.46
CA ASN A 429 -38.73 8.32 -5.01
C ASN A 429 -39.51 7.59 -3.93
N PHE A 430 -38.84 6.95 -2.97
CA PHE A 430 -39.55 6.32 -1.87
C PHE A 430 -40.32 7.35 -1.04
N PHE A 431 -39.65 8.44 -0.64
CA PHE A 431 -40.23 9.51 0.18
C PHE A 431 -41.52 10.10 -0.44
N ILE A 432 -41.50 10.39 -1.75
CA ILE A 432 -42.66 10.92 -2.47
C ILE A 432 -43.86 9.95 -2.45
N HIS A 433 -43.62 8.63 -2.39
CA HIS A 433 -44.67 7.60 -2.49
C HIS A 433 -45.24 7.10 -1.15
N GLN A 434 -44.70 7.53 0.01
CA GLN A 434 -45.17 7.07 1.34
C GLN A 434 -46.41 7.80 1.89
N GLY A 435 -46.90 8.85 1.22
CA GLY A 435 -48.06 9.65 1.64
C GLY A 435 -47.74 10.76 2.65
N GLU A 436 -48.67 11.69 2.84
CA GLU A 436 -48.46 12.96 3.59
C GLU A 436 -48.07 12.74 5.06
N GLU A 437 -48.66 11.76 5.75
CA GLU A 437 -48.36 11.50 7.17
C GLU A 437 -46.90 11.07 7.39
N TYR A 438 -46.38 10.21 6.52
CA TYR A 438 -44.99 9.78 6.57
C TYR A 438 -44.05 10.96 6.23
N GLN A 439 -44.37 11.73 5.20
CA GLN A 439 -43.56 12.88 4.78
C GLN A 439 -43.45 13.92 5.90
N GLN A 440 -44.58 14.26 6.54
CA GLN A 440 -44.59 15.22 7.63
C GLN A 440 -43.79 14.72 8.83
N LYS A 441 -43.93 13.44 9.20
CA LYS A 441 -43.14 12.84 10.28
C LYS A 441 -41.64 12.98 10.04
N ILE A 442 -41.18 12.70 8.83
CA ILE A 442 -39.77 12.81 8.46
C ILE A 442 -39.28 14.27 8.50
N ILE A 443 -40.10 15.23 8.03
CA ILE A 443 -39.78 16.66 8.10
C ILE A 443 -39.62 17.09 9.56
N ASP A 444 -40.54 16.67 10.44
CA ASP A 444 -40.49 16.98 11.87
C ASP A 444 -39.22 16.39 12.52
N GLU A 445 -38.89 15.13 12.21
CA GLU A 445 -37.66 14.47 12.69
C GLU A 445 -36.38 15.18 12.19
N ALA A 446 -36.38 15.70 10.96
CA ALA A 446 -35.25 16.45 10.40
C ALA A 446 -35.04 17.79 11.13
N VAL A 447 -36.12 18.52 11.44
CA VAL A 447 -36.07 19.76 12.23
C VAL A 447 -35.56 19.49 13.64
N GLU A 448 -36.12 18.48 14.32
CA GLU A 448 -35.68 18.11 15.67
C GLU A 448 -34.19 17.71 15.70
N ARG A 449 -33.72 16.99 14.68
CA ARG A 449 -32.31 16.59 14.55
C ARG A 449 -31.40 17.80 14.37
N ARG A 450 -31.78 18.74 13.50
CA ARG A 450 -31.04 20.00 13.31
C ARG A 450 -30.93 20.78 14.62
N ASP A 451 -32.04 20.95 15.34
CA ASP A 451 -32.05 21.68 16.62
C ASP A 451 -31.14 21.02 17.67
N ARG A 452 -31.09 19.67 17.70
CA ARG A 452 -30.15 18.95 18.57
C ARG A 452 -28.70 19.23 18.19
N LEU A 453 -28.35 19.11 16.91
CA LEU A 453 -26.99 19.35 16.42
C LEU A 453 -26.54 20.79 16.67
N GLU A 454 -27.39 21.80 16.42
CA GLU A 454 -27.09 23.21 16.72
C GLU A 454 -26.86 23.43 18.22
N LYS A 455 -27.65 22.79 19.08
CA LYS A 455 -27.52 22.88 20.54
C LYS A 455 -26.24 22.21 21.05
N GLU A 456 -25.86 21.05 20.51
CA GLU A 456 -24.59 20.40 20.86
C GLU A 456 -23.41 21.23 20.35
N LEU A 457 -23.45 21.72 19.11
CA LEU A 457 -22.41 22.60 18.57
C LEU A 457 -22.21 23.84 19.46
N PHE A 458 -23.29 24.48 19.91
CA PHE A 458 -23.24 25.62 20.83
C PHE A 458 -22.45 25.30 22.12
N ARG A 459 -22.55 24.08 22.64
CA ARG A 459 -21.77 23.65 23.83
C ARG A 459 -20.28 23.55 23.52
N TYR A 460 -19.94 23.08 22.32
CA TYR A 460 -18.56 22.92 21.86
C TYR A 460 -17.89 24.25 21.50
N THR A 461 -18.63 25.22 20.95
CA THR A 461 -18.12 26.54 20.57
C THR A 461 -18.23 27.59 21.68
N GLY A 462 -18.86 27.27 22.82
CA GLY A 462 -19.13 28.22 23.89
C GLY A 462 -20.18 29.27 23.52
N GLY A 463 -20.98 29.00 22.47
CA GLY A 463 -22.00 29.89 21.96
C GLY A 463 -21.51 31.00 21.03
N ASP A 464 -20.31 30.86 20.48
CA ASP A 464 -19.84 31.76 19.43
C ASP A 464 -20.66 31.56 18.15
N SER A 465 -21.29 32.64 17.69
CA SER A 465 -22.06 32.69 16.44
C SER A 465 -21.21 32.74 15.17
N ALA A 466 -19.89 32.90 15.30
CA ALA A 466 -18.96 32.96 14.16
C ALA A 466 -18.83 31.61 13.42
N LEU A 467 -19.18 30.51 14.09
CA LEU A 467 -19.12 29.16 13.53
C LEU A 467 -20.49 28.46 13.66
N ASP A 468 -21.29 28.53 12.59
CA ASP A 468 -22.61 27.91 12.49
C ASP A 468 -22.54 26.42 12.07
N LEU A 469 -23.63 25.68 12.27
CA LEU A 469 -23.71 24.25 11.94
C LEU A 469 -23.41 24.00 10.47
N GLU A 470 -23.96 24.82 9.57
CA GLU A 470 -23.72 24.71 8.12
C GLU A 470 -22.24 24.83 7.76
N THR A 471 -21.51 25.75 8.39
CA THR A 471 -20.06 25.92 8.16
C THR A 471 -19.28 24.72 8.65
N VAL A 472 -19.59 24.19 9.85
CA VAL A 472 -18.94 22.99 10.38
C VAL A 472 -19.23 21.77 9.51
N LEU A 473 -20.48 21.58 9.10
CA LEU A 473 -20.88 20.49 8.23
C LEU A 473 -20.26 20.60 6.83
N HIS A 474 -20.17 21.80 6.27
CA HIS A 474 -19.45 22.03 5.01
C HIS A 474 -17.97 21.64 5.14
N ASN A 475 -17.29 22.09 6.21
CA ASN A 475 -15.91 21.74 6.45
C ASN A 475 -15.71 20.23 6.61
N PHE A 476 -16.60 19.57 7.36
CA PHE A 476 -16.62 18.12 7.51
C PHE A 476 -16.79 17.40 6.16
N ARG A 477 -17.81 17.79 5.38
CA ARG A 477 -18.14 17.16 4.09
C ARG A 477 -17.00 17.20 3.09
N PHE A 478 -16.23 18.28 3.10
CA PHE A 478 -15.13 18.53 2.17
C PHE A 478 -13.74 18.37 2.78
N ASN A 479 -13.64 17.74 3.96
CA ASN A 479 -12.37 17.45 4.64
C ASN A 479 -11.48 18.70 4.84
N LEU A 480 -12.12 19.83 5.15
CA LEU A 480 -11.46 21.08 5.52
C LEU A 480 -11.26 21.13 7.06
N PRO A 481 -10.37 22.00 7.58
CA PRO A 481 -10.29 22.21 9.02
C PRO A 481 -11.66 22.54 9.60
N LEU A 482 -12.14 21.75 10.57
CA LEU A 482 -13.53 21.84 11.08
C LEU A 482 -13.88 23.24 11.59
N GLY A 483 -12.93 23.94 12.22
CA GLY A 483 -13.10 25.31 12.70
C GLY A 483 -12.84 26.39 11.67
N LEU A 484 -12.67 26.07 10.38
CA LEU A 484 -12.46 27.08 9.33
C LEU A 484 -13.70 27.95 9.18
N MET A 485 -13.56 29.23 9.49
CA MET A 485 -14.64 30.21 9.39
C MET A 485 -14.71 30.80 7.98
N LYS A 486 -15.84 31.43 7.65
CA LYS A 486 -16.08 32.09 6.33
C LYS A 486 -15.06 33.18 6.00
N ASN A 487 -14.41 33.77 7.01
CA ASN A 487 -13.36 34.78 6.84
C ASN A 487 -11.95 34.19 6.57
N GLY A 488 -11.81 32.85 6.58
CA GLY A 488 -10.56 32.14 6.37
C GLY A 488 -9.73 31.91 7.64
N GLU A 489 -10.17 32.40 8.80
CA GLU A 489 -9.51 32.15 10.08
C GLU A 489 -9.97 30.83 10.70
N ILE A 490 -9.13 30.24 11.56
CA ILE A 490 -9.46 29.02 12.30
C ILE A 490 -10.00 29.41 13.68
N HIS A 491 -11.19 28.92 14.03
CA HIS A 491 -11.82 29.12 15.32
C HIS A 491 -11.09 28.35 16.43
N ASP A 492 -11.02 28.93 17.64
CA ASP A 492 -10.30 28.36 18.80
C ASP A 492 -10.82 26.98 19.22
N ALA A 493 -12.12 26.71 19.00
CA ALA A 493 -12.73 25.42 19.27
C ALA A 493 -12.41 24.32 18.24
N SER A 494 -11.56 24.58 17.24
CA SER A 494 -11.30 23.63 16.13
C SER A 494 -10.90 22.23 16.59
N TYR A 495 -10.21 22.10 17.73
CA TYR A 495 -9.83 20.79 18.28
C TYR A 495 -11.03 20.06 18.89
N SER A 496 -11.86 20.77 19.65
CA SER A 496 -13.06 20.23 20.30
C SER A 496 -14.15 19.84 19.30
N LEU A 497 -14.18 20.46 18.11
CA LEU A 497 -15.10 20.09 17.04
C LEU A 497 -14.88 18.69 16.49
N LYS A 498 -13.69 18.10 16.66
CA LYS A 498 -13.45 16.71 16.27
C LYS A 498 -14.33 15.77 17.10
N ALA A 499 -14.39 15.97 18.41
CA ALA A 499 -15.25 15.21 19.31
C ALA A 499 -16.73 15.43 18.99
N PHE A 500 -17.14 16.66 18.66
CA PHE A 500 -18.51 16.94 18.18
C PHE A 500 -18.89 16.06 16.99
N ILE A 501 -18.03 15.97 15.96
CA ILE A 501 -18.28 15.14 14.78
C ILE A 501 -18.34 13.65 15.15
N GLU A 502 -17.39 13.16 15.95
CA GLU A 502 -17.32 11.74 16.34
C GLU A 502 -18.53 11.32 17.20
N ASP A 503 -18.93 12.14 18.17
CA ASP A 503 -20.05 11.86 19.08
C ASP A 503 -21.42 11.91 18.37
N ASN A 504 -21.52 12.63 17.25
CA ASN A 504 -22.78 12.90 16.55
C ASN A 504 -22.80 12.39 15.10
N MET A 505 -21.89 11.49 14.72
CA MET A 505 -21.71 11.06 13.33
C MET A 505 -23.01 10.57 12.67
N ASP A 506 -23.79 9.75 13.36
CA ASP A 506 -25.06 9.22 12.84
C ASP A 506 -26.09 10.33 12.62
N ASP A 507 -26.24 11.26 13.57
CA ASP A 507 -27.16 12.39 13.44
C ASP A 507 -26.69 13.37 12.34
N ILE A 508 -25.38 13.56 12.18
CA ILE A 508 -24.79 14.37 11.11
C ILE A 508 -25.07 13.73 9.74
N ALA A 509 -24.78 12.44 9.59
CA ALA A 509 -24.99 11.72 8.34
C ALA A 509 -26.48 11.76 7.94
N ASN A 510 -27.37 11.47 8.89
CA ASN A 510 -28.82 11.55 8.68
C ASN A 510 -29.27 12.96 8.32
N HIS A 511 -28.73 14.00 8.96
CA HIS A 511 -29.07 15.37 8.65
C HIS A 511 -28.70 15.74 7.20
N ILE A 512 -27.49 15.35 6.76
CA ILE A 512 -27.05 15.58 5.38
C ILE A 512 -27.94 14.80 4.38
N ASP A 513 -28.19 13.52 4.62
CA ASP A 513 -28.99 12.67 3.74
C ASP A 513 -30.42 13.19 3.56
N TRP A 514 -31.08 13.59 4.65
CA TRP A 514 -32.43 14.15 4.58
C TRP A 514 -32.47 15.53 3.94
N SER A 515 -31.43 16.35 4.07
CA SER A 515 -31.34 17.63 3.35
C SER A 515 -31.34 17.43 1.82
N TRP A 516 -30.73 16.34 1.33
CA TRP A 516 -30.77 15.96 -0.08
C TRP A 516 -32.17 15.51 -0.51
N VAL A 517 -32.81 14.65 0.28
CA VAL A 517 -34.16 14.13 -0.02
C VAL A 517 -35.22 15.24 0.02
N LEU A 518 -35.10 16.21 0.92
CA LEU A 518 -36.02 17.35 1.02
C LEU A 518 -35.77 18.41 -0.07
N GLY A 519 -34.77 18.22 -0.94
CA GLY A 519 -34.43 19.13 -2.03
C GLY A 519 -33.79 20.43 -1.56
N GLU A 520 -33.25 20.47 -0.35
CA GLU A 520 -32.50 21.61 0.17
C GLU A 520 -31.11 21.70 -0.47
N GLN A 521 -30.59 20.58 -1.00
CA GLN A 521 -29.30 20.46 -1.66
C GLN A 521 -29.35 19.44 -2.82
N GLU A 522 -28.72 19.73 -3.97
CA GLU A 522 -28.64 18.82 -5.12
C GLU A 522 -27.57 17.73 -4.90
N ASN A 523 -27.94 16.44 -4.90
CA ASN A 523 -26.99 15.30 -4.89
C ASN A 523 -27.61 14.04 -5.57
N LEU A 524 -26.78 13.12 -6.05
CA LEU A 524 -27.14 11.82 -6.65
C LEU A 524 -27.87 10.86 -5.70
N THR A 525 -27.96 11.18 -4.41
CA THR A 525 -28.66 10.41 -3.35
C THR A 525 -30.19 10.49 -3.41
N MET A 526 -30.75 11.21 -4.38
CA MET A 526 -32.18 11.18 -4.67
C MET A 526 -32.66 9.83 -5.24
N ILE A 527 -31.74 8.89 -5.48
CA ILE A 527 -31.94 7.57 -6.09
C ILE A 527 -31.46 6.49 -5.11
N ASP A 528 -32.13 5.34 -5.05
CA ASP A 528 -31.59 4.13 -4.39
C ASP A 528 -30.26 3.76 -5.06
N TYR A 529 -29.16 4.16 -4.42
CA TYR A 529 -27.83 4.07 -4.99
C TYR A 529 -27.42 2.62 -5.25
N SER A 530 -27.81 1.70 -4.36
CA SER A 530 -27.51 0.27 -4.46
C SER A 530 -28.16 -0.38 -5.69
N GLN A 531 -29.36 0.08 -6.07
CA GLN A 531 -30.06 -0.38 -7.28
C GLN A 531 -29.61 0.36 -8.54
N TRP A 532 -29.22 1.63 -8.41
CA TRP A 532 -28.84 2.48 -9.53
C TRP A 532 -27.43 2.22 -10.04
N MET A 533 -26.47 2.06 -9.12
CA MET A 533 -25.06 1.82 -9.42
C MET A 533 -24.73 0.32 -9.39
N GLY A 534 -25.40 -0.45 -10.26
CA GLY A 534 -25.08 -1.86 -10.49
C GLY A 534 -23.81 -2.06 -11.33
N TYR A 535 -23.34 -3.31 -11.43
CA TYR A 535 -22.11 -3.70 -12.12
C TYR A 535 -21.99 -3.12 -13.54
N ASP A 536 -22.99 -3.32 -14.40
CA ASP A 536 -22.96 -2.85 -15.79
C ASP A 536 -22.79 -1.34 -15.93
N ARG A 537 -23.29 -0.57 -14.95
CA ARG A 537 -23.16 0.89 -14.94
C ARG A 537 -21.79 1.30 -14.41
N ALA A 538 -21.33 0.66 -13.33
CA ALA A 538 -20.01 0.86 -12.77
C ALA A 538 -18.92 0.55 -13.81
N GLU A 539 -19.06 -0.55 -14.57
CA GLU A 539 -18.15 -0.92 -15.65
C GLU A 539 -18.09 0.15 -16.75
N LYS A 540 -19.25 0.60 -17.24
CA LYS A 540 -19.35 1.64 -18.28
C LYS A 540 -18.75 2.99 -17.86
N ILE A 541 -18.72 3.29 -16.56
CA ILE A 541 -18.11 4.51 -16.01
C ILE A 541 -16.60 4.28 -15.78
N ALA A 542 -16.22 3.12 -15.25
CA ALA A 542 -14.82 2.82 -14.92
C ALA A 542 -13.93 2.74 -16.17
N GLU A 543 -14.42 2.17 -17.26
CA GLU A 543 -13.64 1.99 -18.49
C GLU A 543 -13.14 3.32 -19.09
N PRO A 544 -13.98 4.37 -19.29
CA PRO A 544 -13.50 5.70 -19.68
C PRO A 544 -12.54 6.36 -18.69
N VAL A 545 -12.65 6.06 -17.39
CA VAL A 545 -11.77 6.63 -16.36
C VAL A 545 -10.39 5.98 -16.42
N VAL A 546 -10.34 4.66 -16.60
CA VAL A 546 -9.10 3.92 -16.84
C VAL A 546 -8.49 4.36 -18.15
N ASP A 547 -9.28 4.48 -19.22
CA ASP A 547 -8.82 5.01 -20.50
C ASP A 547 -8.30 6.44 -20.36
N TRP A 548 -8.91 7.30 -19.55
CA TRP A 548 -8.39 8.65 -19.28
C TRP A 548 -7.06 8.61 -18.52
N LEU A 549 -6.96 7.75 -17.49
CA LEU A 549 -5.72 7.49 -16.79
C LEU A 549 -4.66 7.05 -17.81
N LEU A 550 -4.98 6.10 -18.70
CA LEU A 550 -4.11 5.55 -19.75
C LEU A 550 -3.80 6.52 -20.92
N GLU A 551 -4.73 7.36 -21.37
CA GLU A 551 -4.54 8.28 -22.50
C GLU A 551 -3.65 9.47 -22.09
N SER A 552 -3.70 9.84 -20.82
CA SER A 552 -2.78 10.81 -20.25
C SER A 552 -1.30 10.34 -20.29
N PHE A 553 -1.03 9.04 -20.51
CA PHE A 553 0.30 8.50 -20.83
C PHE A 553 0.75 8.81 -22.26
N ARG A 554 -0.18 8.85 -23.24
CA ARG A 554 0.17 9.04 -24.67
C ARG A 554 0.43 10.51 -25.02
N LYS A 555 -0.29 11.45 -24.43
CA LYS A 555 -0.17 12.90 -24.76
C LYS A 555 1.08 13.58 -24.21
N LYS A 556 1.86 12.94 -23.33
CA LYS A 556 3.13 13.48 -22.80
C LYS A 556 4.39 12.85 -23.43
N LEU A 557 4.22 11.96 -24.42
CA LEU A 557 5.30 11.27 -25.15
C LEU A 557 5.50 11.80 -26.59
N VAL A 558 4.88 12.93 -26.96
CA VAL A 558 5.10 13.64 -28.24
C VAL A 558 5.86 14.93 -28.01
#